data_AF-A0A4D4JN93-F1
#
_entry.id   AF-A0A4D4JN93-F1
#
_cell.length_a   1.000
_cell.length_b   1.000
_cell.length_c   1.000
_cell.angle_alpha   90.00
_cell.angle_beta   90.00
_cell.angle_gamma   90.00
#
_symmetry.space_group_name_H-M   'P 1'
#
loop_
_entity.id
_entity.type
_entity.pdbx_description
1 polymer ?
#
loop_
_entity_poly.entity_id
_entity_poly.type
_entity_poly.pdbx_seq_one_letter_code
_entity_poly.pdbx_strand_id
1 'polypeptide(L)'
;MSRPDHYATLGVARDASTDDIKRAFRRAARHAHPDHGGSHERMQALNQAKDVLTDPARRARYDAGEDGQATTEEEGARELIRKLFAEAVDIDKDDPVEGVREALQAGRTGAAVKTTMAKQHIRRLEAQRDRVKPKTERNVYLDVIESRIAGERALIAAMEATERTAKLALEILAAEYERGPGVERSHRMYPDYPRSSLADALGYGFLAR
;
A
#
# COMPACT_ATOMS: atom_id res chain seq x y z
N MET A 1 17.59 -13.36 -1.43
CA MET A 1 17.24 -12.45 -0.33
C MET A 1 16.47 -13.26 0.70
N SER A 2 16.79 -13.13 2.00
CA SER A 2 16.15 -13.91 3.07
C SER A 2 14.73 -13.42 3.31
N ARG A 3 13.77 -14.34 3.39
CA ARG A 3 12.37 -14.06 3.74
C ARG A 3 12.28 -13.32 5.09
N PRO A 4 11.45 -12.27 5.23
CA PRO A 4 11.26 -11.60 6.51
C PRO A 4 10.67 -12.55 7.56
N ASP A 5 11.30 -12.63 8.73
CA ASP A 5 10.75 -13.37 9.87
C ASP A 5 9.75 -12.47 10.62
N HIS A 6 8.45 -12.67 10.37
CA HIS A 6 7.38 -11.87 10.98
C HIS A 6 7.27 -12.10 12.49
N TYR A 7 7.59 -13.31 12.97
CA TYR A 7 7.57 -13.63 14.41
C TYR A 7 8.72 -12.90 15.11
N ALA A 8 9.91 -12.95 14.53
CA ALA A 8 11.06 -12.20 15.04
C ALA A 8 10.83 -10.68 14.96
N THR A 9 10.20 -10.19 13.88
CA THR A 9 9.87 -8.77 13.69
C THR A 9 8.97 -8.23 14.80
N LEU A 10 8.00 -9.02 15.28
CA LEU A 10 7.14 -8.65 16.41
C LEU A 10 7.70 -9.07 17.78
N GLY A 11 8.78 -9.84 17.81
CA GLY A 11 9.37 -10.39 19.05
C GLY A 11 8.44 -11.36 19.77
N VAL A 12 7.75 -12.23 19.01
CA VAL A 12 6.82 -13.23 19.54
C VAL A 12 7.24 -14.64 19.12
N ALA A 13 6.83 -15.64 19.90
CA ALA A 13 7.04 -17.05 19.56
C ALA A 13 6.09 -17.52 18.44
N ARG A 14 6.45 -18.61 17.75
CA ARG A 14 5.66 -19.17 16.64
C ARG A 14 4.29 -19.72 17.06
N ASP A 15 4.11 -20.04 18.33
CA ASP A 15 2.86 -20.50 18.95
C ASP A 15 2.04 -19.35 19.55
N ALA A 16 2.48 -18.09 19.42
CA ALA A 16 1.80 -16.93 19.97
C ALA A 16 0.35 -16.84 19.48
N SER A 17 -0.56 -16.52 20.40
CA SER A 17 -1.96 -16.28 20.08
C SER A 17 -2.14 -14.99 19.27
N THR A 18 -3.25 -14.86 18.56
CA THR A 18 -3.60 -13.62 17.85
C THR A 18 -3.60 -12.40 18.80
N ASP A 19 -3.98 -12.59 20.07
CA ASP A 19 -3.97 -11.52 21.06
C ASP A 19 -2.56 -11.16 21.53
N ASP A 20 -1.66 -12.15 21.66
CA ASP A 20 -0.24 -11.90 21.91
C ASP A 20 0.40 -11.10 20.78
N ILE A 21 0.11 -11.47 19.53
CA ILE A 21 0.58 -10.79 18.32
C ILE A 21 0.11 -9.34 18.31
N LYS A 22 -1.19 -9.09 18.56
CA LYS A 22 -1.75 -7.72 18.64
C LYS A 22 -1.12 -6.91 19.79
N ARG A 23 -0.90 -7.52 20.96
CA ARG A 23 -0.23 -6.87 22.09
C ARG A 23 1.21 -6.51 21.76
N ALA A 24 1.96 -7.42 21.16
CA ALA A 24 3.35 -7.23 20.78
C ALA A 24 3.51 -6.13 19.73
N PHE A 25 2.64 -6.13 18.71
CA PHE A 25 2.57 -5.06 17.71
C PHE A 25 2.36 -3.68 18.36
N ARG A 26 1.38 -3.54 19.26
CA ARG A 26 1.14 -2.26 19.97
C ARG A 26 2.33 -1.78 20.80
N ARG A 27 3.15 -2.69 21.34
CA ARG A 27 4.39 -2.31 22.04
C ARG A 27 5.46 -1.88 21.05
N ALA A 28 5.69 -2.67 20.01
CA ALA A 28 6.73 -2.41 19.01
C ALA A 28 6.46 -1.12 18.20
N ALA A 29 5.20 -0.86 17.83
CA ALA A 29 4.79 0.33 17.09
C ALA A 29 5.08 1.63 17.87
N ARG A 30 4.89 1.63 19.19
CA ARG A 30 5.24 2.77 20.05
C ARG A 30 6.72 3.13 20.00
N HIS A 31 7.59 2.15 19.78
CA HIS A 31 9.04 2.35 19.64
C HIS A 31 9.49 2.62 18.20
N ALA A 32 8.58 2.50 17.21
CA ALA A 32 8.86 2.75 15.80
C ALA A 32 8.52 4.19 15.35
N HIS A 33 8.08 5.05 16.27
CA HIS A 33 7.86 6.47 15.99
C HIS A 33 9.21 7.21 15.76
N PRO A 34 9.31 8.17 14.82
CA PRO A 34 10.53 8.93 14.55
C PRO A 34 11.10 9.62 15.79
N ASP A 35 10.24 10.11 16.69
CA ASP A 35 10.64 10.76 17.95
C ASP A 35 11.34 9.81 18.93
N HIS A 36 11.29 8.51 18.68
CA HIS A 36 11.96 7.47 19.47
C HIS A 36 13.05 6.73 18.67
N GLY A 37 13.49 7.29 17.54
CA GLY A 37 14.53 6.69 16.68
C GLY A 37 14.02 5.59 15.76
N GLY A 38 12.70 5.53 15.51
CA GLY A 38 12.10 4.63 14.54
C GLY A 38 12.19 5.13 13.09
N SER A 39 11.97 4.23 12.13
CA SER A 39 11.92 4.54 10.69
C SER A 39 10.61 4.10 10.08
N HIS A 40 10.21 4.76 8.98
CA HIS A 40 9.04 4.35 8.20
C HIS A 40 9.12 2.88 7.76
N GLU A 41 10.31 2.43 7.36
CA GLU A 41 10.59 1.03 6.99
C GLU A 41 10.34 0.07 8.16
N ARG A 42 10.72 0.44 9.38
CA ARG A 42 10.50 -0.38 10.57
C ARG A 42 9.01 -0.46 10.92
N MET A 43 8.28 0.64 10.81
CA MET A 43 6.83 0.65 10.99
C MET A 43 6.13 -0.22 9.94
N GLN A 44 6.57 -0.13 8.68
CA GLN A 44 6.04 -0.94 7.58
C GLN A 44 6.27 -2.44 7.82
N ALA A 45 7.46 -2.83 8.29
CA ALA A 45 7.76 -4.22 8.64
C ALA A 45 6.88 -4.75 9.79
N LEU A 46 6.65 -3.93 10.83
CA LEU A 46 5.77 -4.28 11.95
C LEU A 46 4.32 -4.46 11.50
N ASN A 47 3.81 -3.56 10.65
CA ASN A 47 2.48 -3.65 10.08
C ASN A 47 2.32 -4.92 9.25
N GLN A 48 3.28 -5.21 8.36
CA GLN A 48 3.25 -6.41 7.53
C GLN A 48 3.29 -7.69 8.36
N ALA A 49 4.13 -7.74 9.40
CA ALA A 49 4.21 -8.89 10.29
C ALA A 49 2.91 -9.12 11.06
N LYS A 50 2.30 -8.06 11.59
CA LYS A 50 1.02 -8.17 12.30
C LYS A 50 -0.12 -8.56 11.34
N ASP A 51 -0.15 -8.04 10.12
CA ASP A 51 -1.20 -8.37 9.16
C ASP A 51 -1.15 -9.84 8.74
N VAL A 52 0.05 -10.37 8.47
CA VAL A 52 0.22 -11.79 8.11
C VAL A 52 -0.10 -12.71 9.29
N LEU A 53 0.37 -12.39 10.50
CA LEU A 53 0.25 -13.29 11.65
C LEU A 53 -1.11 -13.23 12.37
N THR A 54 -1.91 -12.17 12.18
CA THR A 54 -3.25 -12.08 12.80
C THR A 54 -4.37 -12.69 11.96
N ASP A 55 -4.13 -12.97 10.68
CA ASP A 55 -5.05 -13.69 9.80
C ASP A 55 -4.69 -15.19 9.78
N PRO A 56 -5.59 -16.09 10.22
CA PRO A 56 -5.28 -17.53 10.28
C PRO A 56 -4.88 -18.14 8.94
N ALA A 57 -5.51 -17.72 7.83
CA ALA A 57 -5.21 -18.26 6.51
C ALA A 57 -3.84 -17.77 6.01
N ARG A 58 -3.55 -16.47 6.20
CA ARG A 58 -2.25 -15.89 5.81
C ARG A 58 -1.11 -16.39 6.69
N ARG A 59 -1.35 -16.60 7.98
CA ARG A 59 -0.39 -17.22 8.91
C ARG A 59 -0.10 -18.67 8.48
N ALA A 60 -1.12 -19.44 8.13
CA ALA A 60 -0.93 -20.81 7.65
C ALA A 60 -0.10 -20.87 6.36
N ARG A 61 -0.41 -20.03 5.37
CA ARG A 61 0.39 -19.89 4.14
C ARG A 61 1.82 -19.45 4.44
N TYR A 62 1.97 -18.48 5.35
CA TYR A 62 3.28 -18.02 5.80
C TYR A 62 4.08 -19.15 6.47
N ASP A 63 3.47 -19.92 7.35
CA ASP A 63 4.12 -21.03 8.04
C ASP A 63 4.44 -22.19 7.07
N ALA A 64 3.66 -22.35 5.99
CA ALA A 64 3.89 -23.32 4.92
C ALA A 64 5.02 -22.93 3.94
N GLY A 65 5.62 -21.75 4.10
CA GLY A 65 6.69 -21.28 3.21
C GLY A 65 6.20 -20.58 1.94
N GLU A 66 4.89 -20.36 1.80
CA GLU A 66 4.33 -19.50 0.76
C GLU A 66 4.54 -18.04 1.15
N ASP A 67 4.79 -17.16 0.17
CA ASP A 67 4.86 -15.73 0.42
C ASP A 67 3.46 -15.26 0.85
N GLY A 68 3.29 -14.86 2.11
CA GLY A 68 2.00 -14.51 2.74
C GLY A 68 1.32 -13.23 2.21
N GLN A 69 1.62 -12.85 0.97
CA GLN A 69 0.92 -11.83 0.21
C GLN A 69 -0.47 -12.35 -0.21
N ALA A 70 -1.38 -11.42 -0.53
CA ALA A 70 -2.66 -11.77 -1.11
C ALA A 70 -2.43 -12.68 -2.33
N THR A 71 -3.01 -13.89 -2.30
CA THR A 71 -2.77 -14.91 -3.32
C THR A 71 -3.63 -14.69 -4.57
N THR A 72 -4.62 -13.78 -4.48
CA THR A 72 -5.47 -13.36 -5.60
C THR A 72 -5.66 -11.84 -5.61
N GLU A 73 -6.00 -11.28 -6.78
CA GLU A 73 -6.32 -9.84 -6.91
C GLU A 73 -7.49 -9.44 -6.00
N GLU A 74 -8.47 -10.33 -5.81
CA GLU A 74 -9.61 -10.09 -4.91
C GLU A 74 -9.21 -10.06 -3.43
N GLU A 75 -8.36 -10.98 -2.98
CA GLU A 75 -7.80 -10.94 -1.62
C GLU A 75 -7.01 -9.64 -1.39
N GLY A 76 -6.28 -9.17 -2.41
CA GLY A 76 -5.53 -7.91 -2.36
C GLY A 76 -6.43 -6.69 -2.26
N ALA A 77 -7.53 -6.68 -3.03
CA ALA A 77 -8.53 -5.62 -2.98
C ALA A 77 -9.25 -5.57 -1.63
N ARG A 78 -9.66 -6.72 -1.08
CA ARG A 78 -10.29 -6.83 0.24
C ARG A 78 -9.36 -6.38 1.37
N GLU A 79 -8.08 -6.75 1.30
CA GLU A 79 -7.07 -6.28 2.24
C GLU A 79 -6.86 -4.77 2.16
N LEU A 80 -6.85 -4.20 0.95
CA LEU A 80 -6.78 -2.75 0.77
C LEU A 80 -7.98 -2.05 1.40
N ILE A 81 -9.21 -2.53 1.15
CA ILE A 81 -10.43 -2.02 1.78
C ILE A 81 -10.31 -2.08 3.30
N ARG A 82 -9.90 -3.22 3.86
CA ARG A 82 -9.72 -3.41 5.30
C ARG A 82 -8.74 -2.39 5.90
N LYS A 83 -7.60 -2.17 5.23
CA LYS A 83 -6.60 -1.18 5.67
C LYS A 83 -7.14 0.23 5.66
N LEU A 84 -7.84 0.62 4.59
CA LEU A 84 -8.42 1.95 4.48
C LEU A 84 -9.55 2.19 5.49
N PHE A 85 -10.36 1.16 5.81
CA PHE A 85 -11.34 1.26 6.87
C PHE A 85 -10.69 1.40 8.25
N ALA A 86 -9.61 0.66 8.53
CA ALA A 86 -8.88 0.81 9.78
C ALA A 86 -8.36 2.24 9.96
N GLU A 87 -7.77 2.81 8.91
CA GLU A 87 -7.34 4.21 8.91
C GLU A 87 -8.53 5.18 9.10
N ALA A 88 -9.65 4.95 8.40
CA ALA A 88 -10.85 5.79 8.52
C ALA A 88 -11.45 5.78 9.94
N VAL A 89 -11.35 4.65 10.65
CA VAL A 89 -11.72 4.53 12.06
C VAL A 89 -10.75 5.32 12.94
N ASP A 90 -9.44 5.21 12.70
CA ASP A 90 -8.42 5.90 13.48
C ASP A 90 -8.53 7.44 13.37
N ILE A 91 -9.00 7.95 12.23
CA ILE A 91 -9.22 9.40 12.01
C ILE A 91 -10.65 9.88 12.32
N ASP A 92 -11.50 9.03 12.93
CA ASP A 92 -12.90 9.34 13.31
C ASP A 92 -13.71 9.97 12.15
N LYS A 93 -13.66 9.36 10.96
CA LYS A 93 -14.40 9.86 9.80
C LYS A 93 -15.91 9.73 9.98
N ASP A 94 -16.63 10.85 9.80
CA ASP A 94 -18.10 10.93 9.81
C ASP A 94 -18.77 9.86 8.90
N ASP A 95 -18.17 9.61 7.72
CA ASP A 95 -18.54 8.53 6.80
C ASP A 95 -17.29 7.76 6.38
N PRO A 96 -17.02 6.59 7.01
CA PRO A 96 -15.82 5.82 6.69
C PRO A 96 -15.91 5.15 5.32
N VAL A 97 -17.12 4.85 4.81
CA VAL A 97 -17.28 4.22 3.48
C VAL A 97 -16.93 5.24 2.40
N GLU A 98 -17.44 6.48 2.52
CA GLU A 98 -17.07 7.57 1.61
C GLU A 98 -15.59 7.89 1.71
N GLY A 99 -15.02 7.94 2.92
CA GLY A 99 -13.58 8.15 3.10
C GLY A 99 -12.72 7.10 2.39
N VAL A 100 -13.09 5.82 2.51
CA VAL A 100 -12.42 4.72 1.80
C VAL A 100 -12.57 4.86 0.28
N ARG A 101 -13.77 5.21 -0.20
CA ARG A 101 -14.06 5.44 -1.62
C ARG A 101 -13.18 6.56 -2.19
N GLU A 102 -13.10 7.70 -1.52
CA GLU A 102 -12.25 8.84 -1.89
C GLU A 102 -10.77 8.41 -1.98
N ALA A 103 -10.26 7.68 -0.98
CA ALA A 103 -8.87 7.23 -0.98
C ALA A 103 -8.56 6.24 -2.11
N LEU A 104 -9.47 5.30 -2.38
CA LEU A 104 -9.32 4.37 -3.52
C LEU A 104 -9.30 5.11 -4.86
N GLN A 105 -10.18 6.10 -5.04
CA GLN A 105 -10.20 6.93 -6.26
C GLN A 105 -8.93 7.77 -6.41
N ALA A 106 -8.46 8.39 -5.33
CA ALA A 106 -7.22 9.17 -5.32
C ALA A 106 -6.00 8.29 -5.65
N GLY A 107 -5.89 7.12 -5.01
CA GLY A 107 -4.82 6.16 -5.27
C GLY A 107 -4.82 5.67 -6.72
N ARG A 108 -6.00 5.35 -7.26
CA ARG A 108 -6.17 4.95 -8.66
C ARG A 108 -5.75 6.06 -9.62
N THR A 109 -6.18 7.30 -9.38
CA THR A 109 -5.85 8.46 -10.21
C THR A 109 -4.36 8.75 -10.18
N GLY A 110 -3.74 8.72 -8.99
CA GLY A 110 -2.30 8.89 -8.83
C GLY A 110 -1.48 7.82 -9.56
N ALA A 111 -1.94 6.57 -9.56
CA ALA A 111 -1.33 5.50 -10.34
C ALA A 111 -1.39 5.77 -11.85
N ALA A 112 -2.57 6.17 -12.37
CA ALA A 112 -2.74 6.49 -13.79
C ALA A 112 -1.87 7.68 -14.26
N VAL A 113 -1.73 8.72 -13.43
CA VAL A 113 -0.83 9.86 -13.70
C VAL A 113 0.63 9.38 -13.77
N LYS A 114 1.09 8.60 -12.79
CA LYS A 114 2.47 8.06 -12.77
C LYS A 114 2.75 7.17 -13.98
N THR A 115 1.80 6.32 -14.37
CA THR A 115 1.90 5.50 -15.60
C THR A 115 2.09 6.38 -16.84
N THR A 116 1.33 7.47 -16.95
CA THR A 116 1.42 8.38 -18.08
C THR A 116 2.79 9.09 -18.13
N MET A 117 3.29 9.55 -16.99
CA MET A 117 4.61 10.18 -16.88
C MET A 117 5.73 9.20 -17.23
N ALA A 118 5.68 7.97 -16.71
CA ALA A 118 6.65 6.93 -17.03
C ALA A 118 6.66 6.59 -18.53
N LYS A 119 5.48 6.51 -19.17
CA LYS A 119 5.37 6.34 -20.63
C LYS A 119 6.02 7.50 -21.40
N GLN A 120 5.88 8.75 -20.93
CA GLN A 120 6.57 9.90 -21.52
C GLN A 120 8.09 9.85 -21.30
N HIS A 121 8.55 9.36 -20.14
CA HIS A 121 9.97 9.19 -19.84
C HIS A 121 10.61 8.15 -20.76
N ILE A 122 9.96 6.99 -20.94
CA ILE A 122 10.40 5.95 -21.87
C ILE A 122 10.57 6.52 -23.28
N ARG A 123 9.57 7.23 -23.81
CA ARG A 123 9.68 7.84 -25.15
C ARG A 123 10.89 8.77 -25.28
N ARG A 124 11.20 9.56 -24.23
CA ARG A 124 12.38 10.43 -24.22
C ARG A 124 13.68 9.63 -24.19
N LEU A 125 13.75 8.58 -23.39
CA LEU A 125 14.92 7.71 -23.27
C LEU A 125 15.16 6.91 -24.55
N GLU A 126 14.10 6.38 -25.19
CA GLU A 126 14.18 5.71 -26.49
C GLU A 126 14.69 6.66 -27.56
N ALA A 127 14.17 7.89 -27.63
CA ALA A 127 14.69 8.90 -28.55
C ALA A 127 16.15 9.29 -28.29
N GLN A 128 16.61 9.28 -27.03
CA GLN A 128 18.02 9.49 -26.70
C GLN A 128 18.88 8.31 -27.15
N ARG A 129 18.44 7.08 -26.87
CA ARG A 129 19.12 5.85 -27.29
C ARG A 129 19.34 5.82 -28.79
N ASP A 130 18.29 6.08 -29.56
CA ASP A 130 18.31 5.97 -31.02
C ASP A 130 19.24 7.01 -31.69
N ARG A 131 19.62 8.07 -30.97
CA ARG A 131 20.61 9.06 -31.43
C ARG A 131 22.05 8.63 -31.19
N VAL A 132 22.29 7.67 -30.29
CA VAL A 132 23.64 7.21 -29.95
C VAL A 132 24.14 6.31 -31.08
N LYS A 133 25.29 6.68 -31.66
CA LYS A 133 26.00 5.88 -32.66
C LYS A 133 27.22 5.25 -32.00
N PRO A 134 27.11 4.02 -31.46
CA PRO A 134 28.23 3.37 -30.78
C PRO A 134 29.37 3.10 -31.75
N LYS A 135 30.62 3.33 -31.31
CA LYS A 135 31.84 3.03 -32.07
C LYS A 135 32.41 1.64 -31.74
N THR A 136 31.88 1.01 -30.70
CA THR A 136 32.32 -0.26 -30.13
C THR A 136 31.08 -1.04 -29.69
N GLU A 137 31.20 -2.36 -29.59
CA GLU A 137 30.11 -3.23 -29.15
C GLU A 137 29.67 -2.93 -27.71
N ARG A 138 30.60 -2.58 -26.82
CA ARG A 138 30.28 -2.12 -25.46
C ARG A 138 30.12 -0.61 -25.44
N ASN A 139 28.97 -0.13 -24.96
CA ASN A 139 28.70 1.28 -24.72
C ASN A 139 27.94 1.45 -23.41
N VAL A 140 28.67 1.84 -22.37
CA VAL A 140 28.13 2.03 -21.01
C VAL A 140 26.98 3.04 -20.97
N TYR A 141 26.98 4.04 -21.84
CA TYR A 141 25.89 5.03 -21.88
C TYR A 141 24.59 4.41 -22.43
N LEU A 142 24.67 3.55 -23.45
CA LEU A 142 23.51 2.78 -23.93
C LEU A 142 22.99 1.83 -22.84
N ASP A 143 23.90 1.15 -22.13
CA ASP A 143 23.52 0.25 -21.02
C ASP A 143 22.75 1.00 -19.92
N VAL A 144 23.17 2.23 -19.60
CA VAL A 144 22.48 3.09 -18.62
C VAL A 144 21.09 3.51 -19.14
N ILE A 145 20.95 3.86 -20.42
CA ILE A 145 19.64 4.23 -20.99
C ILE A 145 18.69 3.03 -20.95
N GLU A 146 19.16 1.86 -21.37
CA GLU A 146 18.36 0.62 -21.35
C GLU A 146 17.95 0.23 -19.92
N SER A 147 18.86 0.34 -18.95
CA SER A 147 18.53 0.12 -17.54
C SER A 147 17.46 1.09 -17.02
N ARG A 148 17.51 2.37 -17.41
CA ARG A 148 16.48 3.36 -17.05
C ARG A 148 15.13 3.05 -17.71
N ILE A 149 15.11 2.67 -18.98
CA ILE A 149 13.89 2.24 -19.68
C ILE A 149 13.27 1.04 -18.96
N ALA A 150 14.08 0.05 -18.59
CA ALA A 150 13.62 -1.11 -17.83
C ALA A 150 13.01 -0.71 -16.48
N GLY A 151 13.63 0.24 -15.76
CA GLY A 151 13.09 0.79 -14.52
C GLY A 151 11.72 1.47 -14.70
N GLU A 152 11.57 2.31 -15.72
CA GLU A 152 10.29 2.96 -16.04
C GLU A 152 9.21 1.94 -16.44
N ARG A 153 9.57 0.86 -17.15
CA ARG A 153 8.66 -0.24 -17.48
C ARG A 153 8.19 -0.99 -16.22
N ALA A 154 9.10 -1.25 -15.28
CA ALA A 154 8.75 -1.86 -14.00
C ALA A 154 7.80 -0.96 -13.19
N LEU A 155 8.03 0.36 -13.20
CA LEU A 155 7.12 1.33 -12.57
C LEU A 155 5.73 1.29 -13.22
N ILE A 156 5.64 1.27 -14.55
CA ILE A 156 4.35 1.15 -15.26
C ILE A 156 3.61 -0.11 -14.80
N ALA A 157 4.28 -1.27 -14.79
CA ALA A 157 3.66 -2.53 -14.38
C ALA A 157 3.13 -2.45 -12.92
N ALA A 158 3.90 -1.85 -12.01
CA ALA A 158 3.49 -1.65 -10.61
C ALA A 158 2.30 -0.69 -10.45
N MET A 159 2.28 0.41 -11.22
CA MET A 159 1.17 1.36 -11.19
C MET A 159 -0.10 0.78 -11.80
N GLU A 160 0.02 0.01 -12.90
CA GLU A 160 -1.12 -0.69 -13.50
C GLU A 160 -1.69 -1.77 -12.56
N ALA A 161 -0.84 -2.47 -11.79
CA ALA A 161 -1.30 -3.40 -10.75
C ALA A 161 -2.03 -2.69 -9.59
N THR A 162 -1.52 -1.54 -9.16
CA THR A 162 -2.19 -0.67 -8.19
C THR A 162 -3.56 -0.22 -8.72
N GLU A 163 -3.64 0.20 -9.98
CA GLU A 163 -4.89 0.64 -10.61
C GLU A 163 -5.92 -0.49 -10.66
N ARG A 164 -5.51 -1.70 -11.05
CA ARG A 164 -6.38 -2.90 -11.05
C ARG A 164 -6.92 -3.22 -9.66
N THR A 165 -6.04 -3.23 -8.65
CA THR A 165 -6.42 -3.53 -7.26
C THR A 165 -7.40 -2.47 -6.73
N ALA A 166 -7.13 -1.19 -6.97
CA ALA A 166 -7.99 -0.09 -6.53
C ALA A 166 -9.36 -0.12 -7.23
N LYS A 167 -9.40 -0.48 -8.52
CA LYS A 167 -10.64 -0.66 -9.27
C LYS A 167 -11.48 -1.80 -8.68
N LEU A 168 -10.88 -2.97 -8.46
CA LEU A 168 -11.59 -4.10 -7.87
C LEU A 168 -12.06 -3.79 -6.44
N ALA A 169 -11.26 -3.07 -5.67
CA ALA A 169 -11.65 -2.61 -4.33
C ALA A 169 -12.87 -1.67 -4.38
N LEU A 170 -12.95 -0.76 -5.35
CA LEU A 170 -14.13 0.09 -5.54
C LEU A 170 -15.38 -0.73 -5.90
N GLU A 171 -15.23 -1.76 -6.75
CA GLU A 171 -16.33 -2.66 -7.12
C GLU A 171 -16.84 -3.47 -5.92
N ILE A 172 -15.94 -4.01 -5.11
CA ILE A 172 -16.29 -4.74 -3.88
C ILE A 172 -16.95 -3.80 -2.86
N LEU A 173 -16.37 -2.61 -2.64
CA LEU A 173 -16.92 -1.62 -1.71
C LEU A 173 -18.33 -1.19 -2.14
N ALA A 174 -18.58 -1.01 -3.44
CA ALA A 174 -19.91 -0.72 -3.96
C ALA A 174 -20.87 -1.89 -3.70
N ALA A 175 -20.50 -3.12 -4.06
CA ALA A 175 -21.35 -4.29 -3.89
C ALA A 175 -21.70 -4.57 -2.41
N GLU A 176 -20.78 -4.33 -1.48
CA GLU A 176 -20.97 -4.62 -0.05
C GLU A 176 -21.70 -3.50 0.69
N TYR A 177 -21.60 -2.25 0.23
CA TYR A 177 -22.08 -1.07 0.95
C TYR A 177 -23.08 -0.20 0.17
N GLU A 178 -23.67 -0.71 -0.92
CA GLU A 178 -24.68 -0.05 -1.76
C GLU A 178 -25.95 0.40 -1.00
N ARG A 179 -26.16 -0.06 0.24
CA ARG A 179 -27.25 0.38 1.15
C ARG A 179 -26.76 1.15 2.37
N GLY A 180 -25.61 1.80 2.25
CA GLY A 180 -24.97 2.54 3.33
C GLY A 180 -24.39 1.59 4.40
N PRO A 181 -23.48 2.07 5.26
CA PRO A 181 -23.26 1.38 6.52
C PRO A 181 -24.61 1.38 7.23
N GLY A 182 -25.08 0.26 7.79
CA GLY A 182 -26.25 0.26 8.68
C GLY A 182 -26.02 1.02 10.00
N VAL A 183 -25.17 2.06 9.95
CA VAL A 183 -24.74 2.92 11.04
C VAL A 183 -25.37 4.26 10.73
N GLU A 184 -26.39 4.64 11.51
CA GLU A 184 -26.90 6.01 11.53
C GLU A 184 -25.72 6.98 11.63
N ARG A 185 -25.77 8.10 10.88
CA ARG A 185 -24.75 9.15 10.92
C ARG A 185 -24.38 9.43 12.38
N SER A 186 -23.21 8.95 12.81
CA SER A 186 -22.92 8.88 14.23
C SER A 186 -22.87 10.29 14.82
N HIS A 187 -23.44 10.46 16.00
CA HIS A 187 -23.39 11.72 16.72
C HIS A 187 -21.93 11.96 17.14
N ARG A 188 -21.33 13.03 16.61
CA ARG A 188 -19.92 13.42 16.76
C ARG A 188 -19.42 13.19 18.19
N MET A 189 -18.43 12.31 18.37
CA MET A 189 -17.87 12.04 19.69
C MET A 189 -16.99 13.20 20.17
N TYR A 190 -16.30 13.92 19.25
CA TYR A 190 -15.45 15.08 19.57
C TYR A 190 -15.68 16.28 18.63
N PRO A 191 -16.48 17.28 19.04
CA PRO A 191 -16.88 18.42 18.21
C PRO A 191 -15.80 19.48 17.90
N ASP A 192 -14.59 19.35 18.44
CA ASP A 192 -13.57 20.38 18.33
C ASP A 192 -12.29 19.92 17.60
N TYR A 193 -12.23 18.66 17.15
CA TYR A 193 -11.08 18.14 16.40
C TYR A 193 -11.13 18.55 14.91
N PRO A 194 -10.01 19.02 14.30
CA PRO A 194 -9.96 19.43 12.90
C PRO A 194 -10.04 18.22 11.95
N ARG A 195 -10.80 18.36 10.87
CA ARG A 195 -10.96 17.34 9.83
C ARG A 195 -9.69 17.20 8.98
N SER A 196 -9.03 16.06 9.00
CA SER A 196 -8.10 15.64 7.94
C SER A 196 -8.83 14.73 6.95
N SER A 197 -8.64 14.91 5.64
CA SER A 197 -9.15 13.91 4.69
C SER A 197 -8.34 12.62 4.80
N LEU A 198 -8.96 11.47 4.51
CA LEU A 198 -8.25 10.18 4.49
C LEU A 198 -7.14 10.20 3.42
N ALA A 199 -7.40 10.90 2.31
CA ALA A 199 -6.42 11.16 1.27
C ALA A 199 -5.22 11.99 1.78
N ASP A 200 -5.43 12.97 2.65
CA ASP A 200 -4.34 13.78 3.23
C ASP A 200 -3.53 12.98 4.25
N ALA A 201 -4.18 12.20 5.11
CA ALA A 201 -3.53 11.32 6.09
C ALA A 201 -2.62 10.28 5.40
N LEU A 202 -3.04 9.80 4.23
CA LEU A 202 -2.29 8.86 3.40
C LEU A 202 -1.32 9.53 2.41
N GLY A 203 -1.18 10.86 2.44
CA GLY A 203 -0.23 11.61 1.60
C GLY A 203 -0.64 11.78 0.13
N TYR A 204 -1.90 11.52 -0.23
CA TYR A 204 -2.47 11.70 -1.57
C TYR A 204 -3.00 13.13 -1.83
N GLY A 205 -3.07 13.99 -0.81
CA GLY A 205 -3.62 15.35 -0.89
C GLY A 205 -2.94 16.31 -1.88
N PHE A 206 -1.75 15.97 -2.38
CA PHE A 206 -0.97 16.84 -3.27
C PHE A 206 -1.25 16.64 -4.76
N LEU A 207 -2.12 15.70 -5.14
CA LEU A 207 -2.41 15.38 -6.55
C LEU A 207 -3.68 16.03 -7.11
N ALA A 208 -4.35 16.89 -6.34
CA ALA A 208 -5.64 17.50 -6.69
C ALA A 208 -5.64 19.04 -6.68
N ARG A 209 -4.54 19.70 -7.06
CA ARG A 209 -4.54 21.13 -7.37
C ARG A 209 -4.02 21.41 -8.77
#